data_AF-A0A3M2GVE8-F1
#
_entry.id   AF-A0A3M2GVE8-F1
#
_cell.length_a   1.000
_cell.length_b   1.000
_cell.length_c   1.000
_cell.angle_alpha   90.00
_cell.angle_beta   90.00
_cell.angle_gamma   90.00
#
_symmetry.space_group_name_H-M   'P 1'
#
loop_
_entity.id
_entity.type
_entity.pdbx_description
1 polymer ?
#
loop_
_entity_poly.entity_id
_entity_poly.type
_entity_poly.pdbx_seq_one_letter_code
_entity_poly.pdbx_strand_id
1 'polypeptide(L)'
;MKLGEKVIYSNPGLGYIEGLKGNKREVAVEFESLLLKELLKEAFRPLLEGKSFEKRLYYDAFLEAIGRKMAEAGGIGIAKFLLENIRDEKSR
;
A
#
# COMPACT_ATOMS: atom_id res chain seq x y z
N MET A 1 5.29 -16.45 24.99
CA MET A 1 4.92 -15.26 24.21
C MET A 1 6.23 -14.60 23.73
N LYS A 2 6.63 -14.79 22.47
CA LYS A 2 7.92 -14.28 21.95
C LYS A 2 7.65 -13.06 21.07
N LEU A 3 8.14 -11.89 21.50
CA LEU A 3 8.26 -10.69 20.69
C LEU A 3 9.35 -10.90 19.64
N GLY A 4 9.10 -10.49 18.39
CA GLY A 4 10.17 -10.21 17.42
C GLY A 4 10.22 -11.07 16.16
N GLU A 5 9.08 -11.46 15.57
CA GLU A 5 9.10 -11.79 14.14
C GLU A 5 9.42 -10.50 13.37
N LYS A 6 10.70 -10.35 13.03
CA LYS A 6 11.23 -9.27 12.21
C LYS A 6 10.54 -9.40 10.86
N VAL A 7 9.49 -8.60 10.62
CA VAL A 7 8.80 -8.55 9.33
C VAL A 7 9.85 -8.14 8.30
N ILE A 8 10.32 -9.12 7.52
CA ILE A 8 11.27 -8.87 6.44
C ILE A 8 10.44 -8.29 5.30
N TYR A 9 10.36 -6.97 5.24
CA TYR A 9 9.89 -6.31 4.03
C TYR A 9 10.95 -6.56 2.95
N SER A 10 10.63 -7.39 1.97
CA SER A 10 11.48 -7.52 0.79
C SER A 10 11.51 -6.16 0.10
N ASN A 11 12.71 -5.63 -0.10
CA ASN A 11 12.88 -4.39 -0.84
C ASN A 11 12.21 -4.57 -2.21
N PRO A 12 11.39 -3.61 -2.67
CA PRO A 12 10.76 -3.72 -3.98
C PRO A 12 11.83 -3.93 -5.06
N GLY A 13 11.49 -4.69 -6.10
CA GLY A 13 12.42 -4.94 -7.21
C GLY A 13 12.94 -3.63 -7.81
N LEU A 14 14.19 -3.62 -8.29
CA LEU A 14 14.84 -2.42 -8.83
C LEU A 14 14.00 -1.69 -9.89
N GLY A 15 13.32 -2.44 -10.78
CA GLY A 15 12.42 -1.86 -11.78
C GLY A 15 11.17 -1.15 -11.23
N TYR A 16 10.67 -1.56 -10.06
CA TYR A 16 9.55 -0.89 -9.37
C TYR A 16 9.99 0.48 -8.82
N ILE A 17 11.19 0.52 -8.23
CA ILE A 17 11.77 1.77 -7.72
C ILE A 17 12.13 2.71 -8.88
N GLU A 18 12.64 2.17 -9.99
CA GLU A 18 12.96 2.94 -11.19
C GLU A 18 11.71 3.52 -11.88
N GLY A 19 10.61 2.76 -11.93
CA GLY A 19 9.34 3.24 -12.48
C GLY A 19 8.69 4.35 -11.66
N LEU A 20 8.83 4.32 -10.34
CA LEU A 20 8.29 5.34 -9.42
C LEU A 20 9.19 6.58 -9.28
N LYS A 21 10.46 6.49 -9.68
CA LYS A 21 11.44 7.58 -9.63
C LYS A 21 11.11 8.63 -10.68
N GLY A 22 10.25 9.59 -10.33
CA GLY A 22 10.04 10.79 -11.13
C GLY A 22 8.66 11.42 -10.95
N ASN A 23 7.65 10.64 -10.55
CA ASN A 23 6.30 11.13 -10.41
C ASN A 23 5.82 11.06 -8.95
N LYS A 24 5.89 12.22 -8.26
CA LYS A 24 5.40 12.36 -6.87
C LYS A 24 3.95 11.91 -6.72
N ARG A 25 3.12 12.10 -7.75
CA ARG A 25 1.71 11.70 -7.75
C ARG A 25 1.56 10.19 -7.71
N GLU A 26 2.32 9.47 -8.54
CA GLU A 26 2.30 8.00 -8.55
C GLU A 26 2.81 7.43 -7.23
N VAL A 27 3.87 8.01 -6.67
CA VAL A 27 4.37 7.61 -5.34
C VAL A 27 3.32 7.82 -4.25
N ALA A 28 2.63 8.95 -4.26
CA ALA A 28 1.59 9.26 -3.28
C ALA A 28 0.37 8.34 -3.41
N VAL A 29 -0.06 8.04 -4.65
CA VAL A 29 -1.15 7.09 -4.94
C VAL A 29 -0.77 5.68 -4.51
N GLU A 30 0.46 5.25 -4.77
CA GLU A 30 0.91 3.91 -4.40
C GLU A 30 1.13 3.77 -2.89
N PHE A 31 1.54 4.84 -2.21
CA PHE A 31 1.52 4.86 -0.75
C PHE A 31 0.10 4.67 -0.20
N GLU A 32 -0.87 5.41 -0.75
CA GLU A 32 -2.27 5.29 -0.34
C GLU A 32 -2.85 3.92 -0.66
N SER A 33 -2.48 3.30 -1.79
CA SER A 33 -2.91 1.95 -2.16
C SER A 33 -2.44 0.89 -1.15
N LEU A 34 -1.18 0.98 -0.71
CA LEU A 34 -0.60 0.10 0.31
C LEU A 34 -1.26 0.30 1.68
N LEU A 35 -1.53 1.56 2.06
CA LEU A 35 -2.21 1.86 3.32
C LEU A 35 -3.64 1.31 3.33
N LEU A 36 -4.38 1.48 2.23
CA LEU A 36 -5.72 0.94 2.05
C LEU A 36 -5.71 -0.59 2.08
N LYS A 37 -4.72 -1.24 1.42
CA LYS A 37 -4.56 -2.69 1.49
C LYS A 37 -4.43 -3.18 2.93
N GLU A 38 -3.57 -2.56 3.73
CA GLU A 38 -3.36 -3.00 5.12
C GLU A 38 -4.57 -2.70 6.03
N LEU A 39 -5.25 -1.56 5.85
CA LEU A 39 -6.52 -1.29 6.52
C LEU A 39 -7.58 -2.35 6.20
N LEU A 40 -7.72 -2.69 4.92
CA LEU A 40 -8.66 -3.72 4.48
C LEU A 40 -8.27 -5.10 5.01
N LYS A 41 -6.97 -5.43 5.06
CA LYS A 41 -6.50 -6.71 5.61
C LYS A 41 -6.84 -6.85 7.09
N GLU A 42 -6.64 -5.82 7.90
CA GLU A 42 -7.04 -5.86 9.31
C GLU A 42 -8.56 -5.92 9.47
N ALA A 43 -9.34 -5.19 8.66
CA ALA A 43 -10.80 -5.29 8.67
C ALA A 43 -11.31 -6.69 8.29
N PHE A 44 -10.65 -7.35 7.34
CA PHE A 44 -11.00 -8.69 6.86
C PHE A 44 -10.36 -9.83 7.68
N ARG A 45 -9.48 -9.52 8.63
CA ARG A 45 -8.77 -10.51 9.44
C ARG A 45 -9.69 -11.54 10.10
N PRO A 46 -10.82 -11.18 10.73
CA PRO A 46 -11.74 -12.17 11.31
C PRO A 46 -12.35 -13.11 10.26
N LEU A 47 -12.52 -12.66 9.02
CA LEU A 47 -13.03 -13.49 7.92
C LEU A 47 -11.98 -14.48 7.39
N LEU A 48 -10.71 -14.11 7.52
CA LEU A 48 -9.55 -14.88 7.04
C LEU A 48 -9.05 -15.89 8.08
N GLU A 49 -9.40 -15.70 9.35
CA GLU A 49 -9.13 -16.66 10.42
C GLU A 49 -9.77 -18.02 10.10
N GLY A 50 -8.96 -19.08 10.16
CA GLY A 50 -9.38 -20.45 9.83
C GLY A 50 -9.42 -20.81 8.33
N LYS A 51 -9.09 -19.89 7.40
CA LYS A 51 -9.01 -20.23 5.97
C LYS A 51 -7.68 -20.91 5.58
N SER A 52 -7.72 -21.74 4.55
CA SER A 52 -6.52 -22.35 3.95
C SER A 52 -5.56 -21.28 3.40
N PHE A 53 -4.28 -21.65 3.25
CA PHE A 53 -3.26 -20.75 2.71
C PHE A 53 -3.63 -20.18 1.33
N GLU A 54 -4.12 -21.04 0.43
CA GLU A 54 -4.56 -20.65 -0.92
C GLU A 54 -5.68 -19.59 -0.88
N LYS A 55 -6.66 -19.78 0.02
CA LYS A 55 -7.74 -18.79 0.19
C LYS A 55 -7.18 -17.49 0.72
N ARG A 56 -6.27 -17.52 1.70
CA ARG A 56 -5.62 -16.30 2.21
C ARG A 56 -4.85 -15.56 1.13
N LEU A 57 -4.15 -16.28 0.25
CA LEU A 57 -3.43 -15.69 -0.88
C LEU A 57 -4.39 -15.03 -1.88
N TYR A 58 -5.50 -15.70 -2.22
CA TYR A 58 -6.55 -15.13 -3.07
C TYR A 58 -7.12 -13.83 -2.50
N TYR A 59 -7.46 -13.83 -1.21
CA TYR A 59 -7.97 -12.62 -0.55
C TYR A 59 -6.91 -11.52 -0.48
N ASP A 60 -5.63 -11.83 -0.24
CA ASP A 60 -4.57 -10.81 -0.25
C ASP A 60 -4.45 -10.12 -1.62
N ALA A 61 -4.47 -10.90 -2.71
CA ALA A 61 -4.45 -10.37 -4.07
C ALA A 61 -5.71 -9.55 -4.41
N PHE A 62 -6.87 -10.00 -3.95
CA PHE A 62 -8.13 -9.28 -4.10
C PHE A 62 -8.12 -7.93 -3.38
N LEU A 63 -7.68 -7.92 -2.12
CA LEU A 63 -7.58 -6.70 -1.32
C LEU A 63 -6.55 -5.72 -1.89
N GLU A 64 -5.45 -6.22 -2.45
CA GLU A 64 -4.49 -5.39 -3.18
C GLU A 64 -5.11 -4.73 -4.41
N ALA A 65 -5.86 -5.49 -5.22
CA ALA A 65 -6.53 -4.94 -6.40
C ALA A 65 -7.55 -3.86 -6.02
N ILE A 66 -8.31 -4.07 -4.94
CA ILE A 66 -9.24 -3.06 -4.40
C ILE A 66 -8.47 -1.83 -3.93
N GLY A 67 -7.44 -1.99 -3.11
CA GLY A 67 -6.66 -0.87 -2.58
C GLY A 67 -6.07 0.00 -3.69
N ARG A 68 -5.51 -0.62 -4.73
CA ARG A 68 -5.03 0.07 -5.94
C ARG A 68 -6.15 0.84 -6.65
N LYS A 69 -7.28 0.19 -6.94
CA LYS A 69 -8.41 0.82 -7.63
C LYS A 69 -9.01 1.97 -6.83
N MET A 70 -9.09 1.83 -5.51
CA MET A 70 -9.56 2.90 -4.63
C MET A 70 -8.61 4.09 -4.63
N ALA A 71 -7.30 3.85 -4.49
CA ALA A 71 -6.30 4.92 -4.53
C ALA A 71 -6.29 5.65 -5.88
N GLU A 72 -6.37 4.92 -7.00
CA GLU A 72 -6.50 5.49 -8.35
C GLU A 72 -7.74 6.38 -8.51
N ALA A 73 -8.86 6.01 -7.87
CA ALA A 73 -10.10 6.77 -7.88
C ALA A 73 -10.12 7.98 -6.93
N GLY A 74 -9.03 8.25 -6.20
CA GLY A 74 -8.91 9.37 -5.26
C GLY A 74 -8.85 8.97 -3.78
N GLY A 75 -8.98 7.67 -3.48
CA GLY A 75 -8.71 7.09 -2.17
C GLY A 75 -9.51 7.70 -1.02
N ILE A 76 -8.84 7.88 0.11
CA ILE A 76 -9.32 8.57 1.32
C ILE A 76 -8.71 9.98 1.45
N GLY A 77 -7.96 10.42 0.44
CA GLY A 77 -7.36 11.76 0.37
C GLY A 77 -5.94 11.87 0.91
N ILE A 78 -5.29 10.74 1.27
CA ILE A 78 -3.90 10.73 1.75
C ILE A 78 -2.95 11.16 0.65
N ALA A 79 -3.11 10.64 -0.58
CA ALA A 79 -2.24 11.02 -1.69
C ALA A 79 -2.35 12.52 -2.00
N LYS A 80 -3.58 13.05 -1.98
CA LYS A 80 -3.85 14.48 -2.17
C LYS A 80 -3.18 15.32 -1.08
N PHE A 81 -3.35 14.94 0.19
CA PHE A 81 -2.72 15.61 1.32
C PHE A 81 -1.19 15.63 1.21
N LEU A 82 -0.57 14.50 0.85
CA LEU A 82 0.88 14.41 0.67
C LEU A 82 1.35 15.36 -0.43
N LEU A 83 0.66 15.38 -1.58
CA LEU A 83 1.03 16.24 -2.70
C LEU A 83 0.91 17.73 -2.36
N GLU A 84 -0.10 18.12 -1.59
CA GLU A 84 -0.31 19.51 -1.16
C GLU A 84 0.72 19.98 -0.12
N ASN A 85 1.31 19.05 0.64
CA ASN A 85 2.23 19.38 1.75
C ASN A 85 3.71 19.08 1.46
N ILE A 86 4.03 18.38 0.36
CA ILE A 86 5.41 18.22 -0.09
C ILE A 86 5.89 19.57 -0.63
N ARG A 87 6.73 20.27 0.14
CA ARG A 87 7.46 21.45 -0.33
C ARG A 87 8.47 21.02 -1.39
N ASP A 88 8.40 21.61 -2.58
CA ASP A 88 9.48 21.51 -3.56
C ASP A 88 10.68 22.32 -3.05
N GLU A 89 11.75 21.64 -2.63
CA GLU A 89 13.01 22.27 -2.19
C GLU A 89 13.66 23.15 -3.27
N LYS A 90 13.17 23.14 -4.52
CA LYS A 90 13.64 23.97 -5.63
C LYS A 90 13.23 25.45 -5.60
N SER A 91 12.55 25.92 -4.54
CA SER A 91 12.14 27.34 -4.42
C SER A 91 13.01 28.19 -3.48
N ARG A 92 14.29 27.85 -3.31
CA ARG A 92 15.29 28.69 -2.64
C ARG A 92 16.57 28.77 -3.45
#